data_AF-A0A1G8U4R5-F1
#
_entry.id   AF-A0A1G8U4R5-F1
#
_cell.length_a   1.000
_cell.length_b   1.000
_cell.length_c   1.000
_cell.angle_alpha   90.00
_cell.angle_beta   90.00
_cell.angle_gamma   90.00
#
_symmetry.space_group_name_H-M   'P 1'
#
loop_
_entity.id
_entity.type
_entity.pdbx_description
1 polymer ?
#
loop_
_entity_poly.entity_id
_entity_poly.type
_entity_poly.pdbx_seq_one_letter_code
_entity_poly.pdbx_strand_id
1 'polypeptide(L)'
;MSLDLWLAFVAASVALLLIPGPTVLMVLSYALSKGRSVAVATAAGVALGDFVAMSLSLAGLGALVLTSATLFLVLKWVGAAYLVWLGIRLLRSAPQALLQEPARDVTARGVFGHAAAVTALNPKSIAFFIAFVPQFLDPARPLPPQFVLLVATFVTLATLNTLAYALAADRLRRAIRRPAVLVWITRMGGSALIAMGLLTATLRRGA
;
A
#
# COMPACT_ATOMS: atom_id res chain seq x y z
N MET A 1 1.57 -1.32 -21.90
CA MET A 1 2.57 -2.06 -21.12
C MET A 1 2.74 -3.47 -21.68
N SER A 2 3.95 -4.02 -21.59
CA SER A 2 4.23 -5.45 -21.84
C SER A 2 3.74 -6.31 -20.67
N LEU A 3 3.59 -7.61 -20.90
CA LEU A 3 3.18 -8.56 -19.86
C LEU A 3 4.20 -8.63 -18.72
N ASP A 4 5.50 -8.63 -19.05
CA ASP A 4 6.58 -8.69 -18.04
C ASP A 4 6.55 -7.50 -17.09
N LEU A 5 6.27 -6.30 -17.62
CA LEU A 5 6.17 -5.08 -16.84
C LEU A 5 4.96 -5.11 -15.90
N TRP A 6 3.83 -5.64 -16.38
CA TRP A 6 2.64 -5.84 -15.56
C TRP A 6 2.86 -6.90 -14.47
N LEU A 7 3.52 -8.02 -14.77
CA LEU A 7 3.86 -9.05 -13.78
C LEU A 7 4.83 -8.51 -12.72
N ALA A 8 5.82 -7.69 -13.11
CA ALA A 8 6.70 -7.01 -12.18
C ALA A 8 5.92 -6.07 -11.25
N PHE A 9 4.92 -5.35 -11.77
CA PHE A 9 4.03 -4.52 -10.97
C PHE A 9 3.19 -5.33 -9.97
N VAL A 10 2.65 -6.47 -10.41
CA VAL A 10 1.90 -7.39 -9.53
C VAL A 10 2.78 -7.87 -8.39
N ALA A 11 4.00 -8.34 -8.70
CA ALA A 11 4.95 -8.81 -7.69
C ALA A 11 5.31 -7.72 -6.68
N ALA A 12 5.60 -6.50 -7.16
CA ALA A 12 5.87 -5.36 -6.29
C ALA A 12 4.69 -4.98 -5.40
N SER A 13 3.47 -5.00 -5.96
CA SER A 13 2.24 -4.68 -5.23
C SER A 13 1.97 -5.70 -4.13
N VAL A 14 2.12 -7.00 -4.43
CA VAL A 14 2.03 -8.08 -3.43
C VAL A 14 3.06 -7.88 -2.33
N ALA A 15 4.32 -7.60 -2.69
CA ALA A 15 5.38 -7.35 -1.71
C ALA A 15 5.02 -6.18 -0.78
N LEU A 16 4.49 -5.06 -1.29
CA LEU A 16 4.06 -3.90 -0.50
C LEU A 16 2.86 -4.21 0.42
N LEU A 17 1.88 -4.95 -0.10
CA LEU A 17 0.60 -5.25 0.58
C LEU A 17 0.78 -6.24 1.73
N LEU A 18 1.78 -7.13 1.65
CA LEU A 18 2.15 -8.04 2.73
C LEU A 18 2.83 -7.33 3.91
N ILE A 19 3.31 -6.10 3.72
CA ILE A 19 3.95 -5.31 4.78
C ILE A 19 2.86 -4.72 5.68
N PRO A 20 2.73 -5.18 6.94
CA PRO A 20 1.72 -4.65 7.84
C PRO A 20 1.99 -3.18 8.12
N GLY A 21 1.07 -2.33 7.69
CA GLY A 21 1.02 -0.91 7.99
C GLY A 21 -0.28 -0.56 8.72
N PRO A 22 -0.58 0.74 8.92
CA PRO A 22 -1.76 1.19 9.66
C PRO A 22 -3.06 0.55 9.17
N THR A 23 -3.25 0.42 7.85
CA THR A 23 -4.41 -0.23 7.25
C THR A 23 -4.57 -1.70 7.66
N VAL A 24 -3.50 -2.50 7.58
CA VAL A 24 -3.56 -3.94 7.94
C VAL A 24 -3.84 -4.12 9.43
N LEU A 25 -3.28 -3.25 10.28
CA LEU A 25 -3.52 -3.29 11.73
C LEU A 25 -4.97 -2.95 12.06
N MET A 26 -5.51 -1.91 11.43
CA MET A 26 -6.93 -1.54 11.53
C MET A 26 -7.84 -2.71 11.08
N VAL A 27 -7.50 -3.38 9.96
CA VAL A 27 -8.25 -4.55 9.47
C VAL A 27 -8.24 -5.67 10.51
N LEU A 28 -7.08 -6.01 11.06
CA LEU A 28 -6.97 -7.03 12.11
C LEU A 28 -7.78 -6.66 13.34
N SER A 29 -7.72 -5.39 13.78
CA SER A 29 -8.51 -4.89 14.91
C SER A 29 -10.01 -5.05 14.68
N TYR A 30 -10.53 -4.66 13.50
CA TYR A 30 -11.97 -4.81 13.20
C TYR A 30 -12.40 -6.27 13.00
N ALA A 31 -11.58 -7.09 12.33
CA ALA A 31 -11.89 -8.49 12.07
C ALA A 31 -11.97 -9.34 13.35
N LEU A 32 -11.16 -9.03 14.36
CA LEU A 32 -11.19 -9.71 15.66
C LEU A 32 -12.38 -9.28 16.53
N SER A 33 -12.92 -8.09 16.28
CA SER A 33 -13.87 -7.45 17.19
C SER A 33 -15.32 -7.56 16.73
N LYS A 34 -15.57 -7.87 15.44
CA LYS A 34 -16.89 -7.72 14.83
C LYS A 34 -17.12 -8.73 13.70
N GLY A 35 -18.38 -9.15 13.50
CA GLY A 35 -18.78 -10.19 12.54
C GLY A 35 -18.64 -9.83 11.04
N ARG A 36 -19.15 -10.69 10.16
CA ARG A 36 -18.94 -10.65 8.69
C ARG A 36 -19.29 -9.30 8.05
N SER A 37 -20.33 -8.61 8.52
CA SER A 37 -20.74 -7.31 7.96
C SER A 37 -19.67 -6.23 8.13
N VAL A 38 -18.96 -6.22 9.26
CA VAL A 38 -17.87 -5.28 9.51
C VAL A 38 -16.65 -5.64 8.66
N ALA A 39 -16.32 -6.91 8.51
CA ALA A 39 -15.21 -7.34 7.65
C ALA A 39 -15.42 -6.92 6.18
N VAL A 40 -16.64 -7.10 5.64
CA VAL A 40 -16.99 -6.65 4.28
C VAL A 40 -16.90 -5.12 4.18
N ALA A 41 -17.43 -4.40 5.16
CA ALA A 41 -17.34 -2.94 5.19
C ALA A 41 -15.90 -2.42 5.26
N THR A 42 -15.03 -3.07 6.04
CA THR A 42 -13.60 -2.76 6.07
C THR A 42 -12.97 -3.00 4.71
N ALA A 43 -13.19 -4.17 4.08
CA ALA A 43 -12.60 -4.48 2.78
C ALA A 43 -13.06 -3.50 1.69
N ALA A 44 -14.35 -3.16 1.65
CA ALA A 44 -14.88 -2.17 0.72
C ALA A 44 -14.32 -0.76 0.98
N GLY A 45 -14.16 -0.38 2.25
CA GLY A 45 -13.54 0.89 2.62
C GLY A 45 -12.08 0.98 2.20
N VAL A 46 -11.29 -0.07 2.46
CA VAL A 46 -9.89 -0.17 1.99
C VAL A 46 -9.82 -0.08 0.47
N ALA A 47 -10.65 -0.85 -0.24
CA ALA A 47 -10.70 -0.82 -1.71
C ALA A 47 -10.98 0.60 -2.25
N LEU A 48 -11.95 1.30 -1.67
CA LEU A 48 -12.25 2.69 -2.04
C LEU A 48 -11.08 3.62 -1.72
N GLY A 49 -10.46 3.48 -0.55
CA GLY A 49 -9.34 4.32 -0.15
C GLY A 49 -8.12 4.15 -1.06
N ASP A 50 -7.75 2.91 -1.38
CA ASP A 50 -6.66 2.61 -2.33
C ASP A 50 -7.00 3.09 -3.75
N PHE A 51 -8.25 2.91 -4.19
CA PHE A 51 -8.72 3.42 -5.48
C PHE A 51 -8.55 4.94 -5.57
N VAL A 52 -9.01 5.68 -4.56
CA VAL A 52 -8.92 7.14 -4.52
C VAL A 52 -7.45 7.58 -4.47
N ALA A 53 -6.66 7.04 -3.54
CA ALA A 53 -5.27 7.43 -3.36
C ALA A 53 -4.44 7.18 -4.62
N MET A 54 -4.56 5.99 -5.21
CA MET A 54 -3.79 5.62 -6.39
C MET A 54 -4.24 6.42 -7.62
N SER A 55 -5.54 6.59 -7.82
CA SER A 55 -6.07 7.37 -8.95
C SER A 55 -5.64 8.83 -8.87
N LEU A 56 -5.74 9.46 -7.69
CA LEU A 56 -5.28 10.84 -7.50
C LEU A 56 -3.76 10.97 -7.66
N SER A 57 -3.01 10.00 -7.15
CA SER A 57 -1.55 9.97 -7.30
C SER A 57 -1.15 9.90 -8.78
N LEU A 58 -1.76 9.00 -9.56
CA LEU A 58 -1.46 8.85 -10.99
C LEU A 58 -1.99 10.03 -11.83
N ALA A 59 -3.16 10.56 -11.52
CA ALA A 59 -3.69 11.74 -12.20
C ALA A 59 -2.84 12.98 -11.93
N GLY A 60 -2.50 13.23 -10.66
CA GLY A 60 -1.61 14.31 -10.26
C GLY A 60 -0.22 14.16 -10.88
N LEU A 61 0.30 12.94 -10.93
CA LEU A 61 1.57 12.67 -11.61
C LEU A 61 1.49 12.90 -13.12
N GLY A 62 0.41 12.48 -13.77
CA GLY A 62 0.17 12.74 -15.18
C GLY A 62 0.19 14.23 -15.49
N ALA A 63 -0.50 15.04 -14.68
CA ALA A 63 -0.48 16.50 -14.79
C ALA A 63 0.93 17.08 -14.55
N LEU A 64 1.68 16.58 -13.56
CA LEU A 64 3.05 17.02 -13.30
C LEU A 64 4.02 16.68 -14.43
N VAL A 65 3.89 15.49 -15.04
CA VAL A 65 4.73 15.09 -16.17
C VAL A 65 4.49 15.98 -17.39
N LEU A 66 3.24 16.42 -17.61
CA LEU A 66 2.90 17.33 -18.71
C LEU A 66 3.34 18.78 -18.46
N THR A 67 3.59 19.16 -17.21
CA THR A 67 3.83 20.56 -16.84
C THR A 67 5.28 20.86 -16.42
N SER A 68 5.97 19.93 -15.74
CA SER A 68 7.35 20.16 -15.28
C SER A 68 8.12 18.87 -14.98
N ALA A 69 9.15 18.62 -15.79
CA ALA A 69 10.10 17.52 -15.56
C ALA A 69 10.87 17.68 -14.23
N THR A 70 11.18 18.90 -13.83
CA THR A 70 11.88 19.20 -12.56
C THR A 70 11.03 18.84 -11.36
N LEU A 71 9.76 19.25 -11.32
CA LEU A 71 8.84 18.90 -10.23
C LEU A 71 8.63 17.40 -10.12
N PHE A 72 8.48 16.71 -11.26
CA PHE A 72 8.42 15.26 -11.28
C PHE A 72 9.70 14.63 -10.67
N LEU A 73 10.89 15.12 -11.04
CA LEU A 73 12.16 14.60 -10.55
C LEU A 73 12.30 14.81 -9.03
N VAL A 74 11.95 16.00 -8.53
CA VAL A 74 11.95 16.31 -7.09
C VAL A 74 11.01 15.35 -6.36
N LEU A 75 9.78 15.20 -6.84
CA LEU A 75 8.78 14.34 -6.23
C LEU A 75 9.22 12.87 -6.22
N LYS A 76 9.84 12.41 -7.31
CA LYS A 76 10.44 11.07 -7.42
C LYS A 76 11.50 10.84 -6.33
N TRP A 77 12.44 11.77 -6.17
CA TRP A 77 13.50 11.67 -5.16
C TRP A 77 12.96 11.73 -3.73
N VAL A 78 12.00 12.62 -3.47
CA VAL A 78 11.34 12.72 -2.16
C VAL A 78 10.62 11.42 -1.82
N GLY A 79 9.85 10.87 -2.76
CA GLY A 79 9.17 9.58 -2.56
C GLY A 79 10.14 8.42 -2.35
N ALA A 80 11.24 8.37 -3.12
CA ALA A 80 12.29 7.37 -2.95
C ALA A 80 12.94 7.45 -1.56
N ALA A 81 13.34 8.65 -1.13
CA ALA A 81 13.92 8.88 0.19
C ALA A 81 12.93 8.52 1.31
N TYR A 82 11.64 8.82 1.12
CA TYR A 82 10.60 8.47 2.08
C TYR A 82 10.41 6.95 2.21
N LEU A 83 10.44 6.21 1.10
CA LEU A 83 10.37 4.74 1.13
C LEU A 83 11.58 4.13 1.85
N VAL A 84 12.80 4.63 1.59
CA VAL A 84 14.02 4.19 2.30
C VAL A 84 13.89 4.50 3.79
N TRP A 85 13.50 5.72 4.15
CA TRP A 85 13.30 6.12 5.54
C TRP A 85 12.26 5.24 6.24
N LEU A 86 11.13 4.97 5.59
CA LEU A 86 10.07 4.12 6.13
C LEU A 86 10.56 2.69 6.32
N GLY A 87 11.34 2.16 5.37
CA GLY A 87 11.95 0.84 5.49
C GLY A 87 12.93 0.76 6.66
N ILE A 88 13.82 1.76 6.82
CA ILE A 88 14.74 1.85 7.97
C ILE A 88 13.95 1.93 9.29
N ARG A 89 12.90 2.76 9.33
CA ARG A 89 12.04 2.88 10.52
C ARG A 89 11.40 1.54 10.86
N LEU A 90 10.92 0.79 9.87
CA LEU A 90 10.33 -0.53 10.08
C LEU A 90 11.35 -1.54 10.61
N LEU A 91 12.61 -1.49 10.13
CA LEU A 91 13.71 -2.32 10.65
C LEU A 91 14.08 -1.99 12.11
N ARG A 92 13.91 -0.73 12.52
CA ARG A 92 14.30 -0.22 13.86
C ARG A 92 13.17 -0.23 14.88
N SER A 93 11.91 -0.42 14.46
CA SER A 93 10.75 -0.33 15.36
C SER A 93 10.60 -1.59 16.21
N ALA A 94 10.41 -1.43 17.53
CA ALA A 94 10.02 -2.52 18.41
C ALA A 94 8.56 -2.95 18.10
N PRO A 95 8.20 -4.25 18.14
CA PRO A 95 6.89 -4.74 17.70
C PRO A 95 5.71 -4.39 18.64
N GLN A 96 5.82 -3.36 19.47
CA GLN A 96 4.89 -3.10 20.58
C GLN A 96 3.64 -2.28 20.18
N ALA A 97 3.65 -1.60 19.02
CA ALA A 97 2.53 -0.75 18.59
C ALA A 97 1.31 -1.51 18.03
N LEU A 98 1.30 -2.84 18.10
CA LEU A 98 0.38 -3.69 17.32
C LEU A 98 -0.91 -4.11 18.05
N LEU A 99 -1.14 -3.60 19.26
CA LEU A 99 -2.20 -4.10 20.15
C LEU A 99 -3.04 -2.98 20.79
N GLN A 100 -3.35 -1.91 20.06
CA GLN A 100 -4.43 -1.03 20.52
C GLN A 100 -5.80 -1.61 20.12
N GLU A 101 -6.61 -1.92 21.12
CA GLU A 101 -7.99 -2.40 20.92
C GLU A 101 -8.86 -1.28 20.34
N PRO A 102 -9.71 -1.56 19.34
CA PRO A 102 -10.64 -0.57 18.83
C PRO A 102 -11.76 -0.29 19.84
N ALA A 103 -12.29 0.94 19.80
CA ALA A 103 -13.42 1.36 20.63
C ALA A 103 -14.64 0.43 20.46
N ARG A 104 -15.36 0.18 21.57
CA ARG A 104 -16.29 -0.96 21.70
C ARG A 104 -17.56 -0.89 20.85
N ASP A 105 -17.94 0.24 20.26
CA ASP A 105 -19.15 0.36 19.43
C ASP A 105 -18.91 1.06 18.09
N VAL A 106 -18.83 0.28 17.01
CA VAL A 106 -18.68 0.79 15.63
C VAL A 106 -19.63 0.06 14.70
N THR A 107 -20.36 0.83 13.88
CA THR A 107 -21.27 0.31 12.85
C THR A 107 -20.49 -0.03 11.58
N ALA A 108 -21.01 -0.93 10.75
CA ALA A 108 -20.41 -1.26 9.45
C ALA A 108 -20.19 -0.01 8.58
N ARG A 109 -21.15 0.93 8.57
CA ARG A 109 -21.03 2.21 7.85
C ARG A 109 -19.89 3.08 8.39
N GLY A 110 -19.76 3.18 9.72
CA GLY A 110 -18.67 3.92 10.35
C GLY A 110 -17.30 3.32 10.03
N VAL A 111 -17.20 1.99 10.06
CA VAL A 111 -15.98 1.26 9.70
C VAL A 111 -15.60 1.45 8.23
N PHE A 112 -16.57 1.41 7.32
CA PHE A 112 -16.33 1.69 5.90
C PHE A 112 -15.68 3.07 5.70
N GLY A 113 -16.28 4.12 6.26
CA GLY A 113 -15.78 5.49 6.13
C GLY A 113 -14.40 5.67 6.77
N HIS A 114 -14.20 5.10 7.96
CA HIS A 114 -12.91 5.13 8.64
C HIS A 114 -11.83 4.40 7.83
N ALA A 115 -12.12 3.21 7.33
CA ALA A 115 -11.19 2.42 6.54
C ALA A 115 -10.82 3.11 5.22
N ALA A 116 -11.79 3.74 4.55
CA ALA A 116 -11.54 4.53 3.35
C ALA A 116 -10.61 5.72 3.63
N ALA A 117 -10.88 6.49 4.69
CA ALA A 117 -10.06 7.65 5.05
C ALA A 117 -8.62 7.26 5.45
N VAL A 118 -8.46 6.27 6.33
CA VAL A 118 -7.14 5.80 6.77
C VAL A 118 -6.32 5.25 5.61
N THR A 119 -6.96 4.52 4.70
CA THR A 119 -6.28 3.93 3.54
C THR A 119 -5.93 5.00 2.50
N ALA A 120 -6.86 5.90 2.19
CA ALA A 120 -6.63 6.98 1.23
C ALA A 120 -5.49 7.92 1.65
N LEU A 121 -5.35 8.15 2.97
CA LEU A 121 -4.34 9.01 3.54
C LEU A 121 -3.08 8.24 3.98
N ASN A 122 -2.94 6.97 3.60
CA ASN A 122 -1.81 6.16 4.02
C ASN A 122 -0.52 6.63 3.31
N PRO A 123 0.43 7.25 4.04
CA PRO A 123 1.61 7.83 3.41
C PRO A 123 2.54 6.76 2.81
N LYS A 124 2.48 5.51 3.29
CA LYS A 124 3.19 4.37 2.68
C LYS A 124 2.68 4.13 1.25
N SER A 125 1.36 4.02 1.10
CA SER A 125 0.72 3.75 -0.19
C SER A 125 0.94 4.91 -1.16
N ILE A 126 0.72 6.15 -0.70
CA ILE A 126 0.93 7.36 -1.52
C ILE A 126 2.38 7.45 -2.02
N ALA A 127 3.37 7.23 -1.14
CA ALA A 127 4.78 7.25 -1.55
C ALA A 127 5.08 6.17 -2.59
N PHE A 128 4.53 4.96 -2.43
CA PHE A 128 4.66 3.90 -3.43
C PHE A 128 4.00 4.28 -4.77
N PHE A 129 2.79 4.84 -4.75
CA PHE A 129 2.06 5.25 -5.96
C PHE A 129 2.78 6.35 -6.75
N ILE A 130 3.36 7.30 -6.04
CA ILE A 130 4.05 8.44 -6.65
C ILE A 130 5.46 8.05 -7.12
N ALA A 131 6.19 7.30 -6.31
CA ALA A 131 7.62 7.04 -6.52
C ALA A 131 7.86 5.77 -7.36
N PHE A 132 7.08 4.72 -7.12
CA PHE A 132 7.38 3.37 -7.61
C PHE A 132 6.51 2.96 -8.80
N VAL A 133 5.19 3.17 -8.72
CA VAL A 133 4.25 2.81 -9.79
C VAL A 133 4.61 3.36 -11.18
N PRO A 134 5.18 4.58 -11.32
CA PRO A 134 5.48 5.12 -12.64
C PRO A 134 6.56 4.35 -13.39
N GLN A 135 7.32 3.49 -12.71
CA GLN A 135 8.35 2.63 -13.32
C GLN A 135 7.74 1.48 -14.12
N PHE A 136 6.44 1.20 -13.93
CA PHE A 136 5.71 0.14 -14.63
C PHE A 136 4.88 0.68 -15.80
N LEU A 137 5.08 1.95 -16.16
CA LEU A 137 4.41 2.57 -17.29
C LEU A 137 5.32 2.54 -18.52
N ASP A 138 4.72 2.27 -19.68
CA ASP A 138 5.36 2.45 -20.97
C ASP A 138 5.03 3.86 -21.49
N PRO A 139 5.99 4.80 -21.54
CA PRO A 139 5.75 6.17 -21.96
C PRO A 139 5.48 6.29 -23.47
N ALA A 140 5.85 5.29 -24.28
CA ALA A 140 5.59 5.28 -25.71
C ALA A 140 4.14 4.92 -26.05
N ARG A 141 3.32 4.57 -25.05
CA ARG A 141 1.91 4.20 -25.20
C ARG A 141 0.99 5.16 -24.43
N PRO A 142 -0.29 5.26 -24.81
CA PRO A 142 -1.26 6.05 -24.07
C PRO A 142 -1.29 5.68 -22.58
N LEU A 143 -1.17 6.67 -21.70
CA LEU A 143 -1.14 6.49 -20.26
C LEU A 143 -2.49 6.09 -19.63
N PRO A 144 -3.65 6.65 -20.03
CA PRO A 144 -4.91 6.38 -19.32
C PRO A 144 -5.30 4.90 -19.24
N PRO A 145 -5.22 4.08 -20.31
CA PRO A 145 -5.49 2.65 -20.21
C PRO A 145 -4.54 1.92 -19.25
N GLN A 146 -3.28 2.36 -19.20
CA GLN A 146 -2.29 1.80 -18.29
C GLN A 146 -2.62 2.15 -16.84
N PHE A 147 -3.05 3.38 -16.56
CA PHE A 147 -3.48 3.79 -15.22
C PHE A 147 -4.66 2.98 -14.73
N VAL A 148 -5.70 2.82 -15.57
CA VAL A 148 -6.88 2.00 -15.22
C VAL A 148 -6.46 0.57 -14.89
N LEU A 149 -5.58 -0.04 -15.69
CA LEU A 149 -5.12 -1.41 -15.45
C LEU A 149 -4.33 -1.53 -14.15
N LEU A 150 -3.40 -0.62 -13.86
CA LEU A 150 -2.60 -0.64 -12.64
C LEU A 150 -3.47 -0.39 -11.39
N VAL A 151 -4.40 0.57 -11.45
CA VAL A 151 -5.35 0.85 -10.36
C VAL A 151 -6.24 -0.36 -10.09
N ALA A 152 -6.86 -0.91 -11.13
CA ALA A 152 -7.71 -2.10 -10.99
C ALA A 152 -6.93 -3.27 -10.39
N THR A 153 -5.73 -3.54 -10.91
CA THR A 153 -4.85 -4.60 -10.41
C THR A 153 -4.51 -4.40 -8.93
N PHE A 154 -4.05 -3.21 -8.54
CA PHE A 154 -3.66 -2.93 -7.15
C PHE A 154 -4.86 -3.03 -6.22
N VAL A 155 -5.98 -2.42 -6.56
CA VAL A 155 -7.20 -2.42 -5.72
C VAL A 155 -7.73 -3.84 -5.56
N THR A 156 -7.72 -4.67 -6.61
CA THR A 156 -8.08 -6.08 -6.52
C THR A 156 -7.14 -6.83 -5.57
N LEU A 157 -5.82 -6.69 -5.74
CA LEU A 157 -4.84 -7.33 -4.86
C LEU A 157 -5.00 -6.87 -3.40
N ALA A 158 -5.20 -5.57 -3.18
CA ALA A 158 -5.38 -4.99 -1.85
C ALA A 158 -6.66 -5.48 -1.17
N THR A 159 -7.74 -5.61 -1.95
CA THR A 159 -9.02 -6.16 -1.47
C THR A 159 -8.87 -7.63 -1.08
N LEU A 160 -8.25 -8.45 -1.95
CA LEU A 160 -7.98 -9.86 -1.68
C LEU A 160 -7.10 -10.02 -0.44
N ASN A 161 -6.04 -9.21 -0.33
CA ASN A 161 -5.16 -9.18 0.83
C ASN A 161 -5.95 -8.82 2.11
N THR A 162 -6.77 -7.79 2.06
CA THR A 162 -7.61 -7.36 3.20
C THR A 162 -8.58 -8.45 3.64
N LEU A 163 -9.24 -9.12 2.69
CA LEU A 163 -10.12 -10.25 2.98
C LEU A 163 -9.34 -11.43 3.57
N ALA A 164 -8.14 -11.73 3.06
CA ALA A 164 -7.29 -12.78 3.61
C ALA A 164 -6.88 -12.47 5.05
N TYR A 165 -6.48 -11.23 5.35
CA TYR A 165 -6.19 -10.77 6.71
C TYR A 165 -7.43 -10.87 7.63
N ALA A 166 -8.60 -10.48 7.13
CA ALA A 166 -9.84 -10.55 7.90
C ALA A 166 -10.26 -12.00 8.21
N LEU A 167 -10.20 -12.89 7.23
CA LEU A 167 -10.54 -14.32 7.41
C LEU A 167 -9.51 -15.06 8.27
N ALA A 168 -8.25 -14.65 8.21
CA ALA A 168 -7.18 -15.25 8.99
C ALA A 168 -6.96 -14.57 10.36
N ALA A 169 -7.73 -13.55 10.72
CA ALA A 169 -7.42 -12.64 11.84
C ALA A 169 -7.12 -13.38 13.16
N ASP A 170 -7.90 -14.40 13.53
CA ASP A 170 -7.67 -15.18 14.76
C ASP A 170 -6.36 -15.99 14.75
N ARG A 171 -6.00 -16.56 13.60
CA ARG A 171 -4.73 -17.30 13.42
C ARG A 171 -3.57 -16.32 13.34
N LEU A 172 -3.74 -15.24 12.60
CA LEU A 172 -2.71 -14.25 12.36
C LEU A 172 -2.39 -13.45 13.62
N ARG A 173 -3.38 -13.10 14.45
CA ARG A 173 -3.14 -12.47 15.76
C ARG A 173 -2.26 -13.34 16.64
N ARG A 174 -2.52 -14.66 16.69
CA ARG A 174 -1.70 -15.60 17.47
C ARG A 174 -0.29 -15.75 16.90
N ALA A 175 -0.15 -15.79 15.57
CA ALA A 175 1.14 -15.85 14.90
C ALA A 175 1.97 -14.56 15.09
N ILE A 176 1.34 -13.41 14.87
CA ILE A 176 1.92 -12.07 15.01
C ILE A 176 2.32 -11.82 16.48
N ARG A 177 1.58 -12.31 17.47
CA ARG A 177 2.00 -12.22 18.89
C ARG A 177 3.36 -12.89 19.18
N ARG A 178 3.86 -13.76 18.29
CA ARG A 178 5.21 -14.34 18.42
C ARG A 178 6.25 -13.29 17.99
N PRO A 179 7.17 -12.87 18.88
CA PRO A 179 8.17 -11.86 18.55
C PRO A 179 8.99 -12.20 17.30
N ALA A 180 9.33 -13.48 17.10
CA ALA A 180 10.09 -13.95 15.95
C ALA A 180 9.38 -13.72 14.60
N VAL A 181 8.07 -14.00 14.53
CA VAL A 181 7.26 -13.79 13.32
C VAL A 181 7.17 -12.29 13.02
N LEU A 182 6.99 -11.49 14.06
CA LEU A 182 6.93 -10.04 13.90
C LEU A 182 8.23 -9.44 13.39
N VAL A 183 9.36 -9.86 13.96
CA VAL A 183 10.69 -9.44 13.50
C VAL A 183 10.92 -9.86 12.05
N TRP A 184 10.46 -11.05 11.63
CA TRP A 184 10.60 -11.48 10.25
C TRP A 184 9.79 -10.63 9.27
N ILE A 185 8.53 -10.36 9.59
CA ILE A 185 7.65 -9.54 8.76
C ILE A 185 8.15 -8.09 8.67
N THR A 186 8.58 -7.50 9.79
CA THR A 186 9.14 -6.14 9.79
C THR A 186 10.46 -6.07 9.02
N ARG A 187 11.31 -7.10 9.12
CA ARG A 187 12.56 -7.18 8.35
C ARG A 187 12.31 -7.28 6.86
N MET A 188 11.50 -8.24 6.41
CA MET A 188 11.17 -8.39 4.99
C MET A 188 10.54 -7.13 4.42
N GLY A 189 9.57 -6.56 5.13
CA GLY A 189 8.91 -5.35 4.68
C GLY A 189 9.85 -4.15 4.65
N GLY A 190 10.71 -4.00 5.66
CA GLY A 190 11.69 -2.93 5.71
C GLY A 190 12.67 -3.02 4.54
N SER A 191 13.18 -4.23 4.27
CA SER A 191 14.07 -4.50 3.14
C SER A 191 13.39 -4.25 1.79
N ALA A 192 12.12 -4.67 1.61
CA ALA A 192 11.37 -4.43 0.39
C ALA A 192 11.16 -2.93 0.12
N LEU A 193 10.80 -2.15 1.16
CA LEU A 193 10.64 -0.70 1.04
C LEU A 193 11.96 0.01 0.70
N ILE A 194 13.07 -0.40 1.33
CA ILE A 194 14.40 0.12 0.99
C ILE A 194 14.74 -0.23 -0.46
N ALA A 195 14.52 -1.47 -0.90
CA ALA A 195 14.77 -1.89 -2.27
C ALA A 195 13.93 -1.07 -3.26
N MET A 196 12.64 -0.88 -3.02
CA MET A 196 11.76 -0.04 -3.84
C MET A 196 12.25 1.41 -3.90
N GLY A 197 12.67 1.99 -2.78
CA GLY A 197 13.22 3.34 -2.72
C GLY A 197 14.53 3.47 -3.52
N LEU A 198 15.46 2.52 -3.35
CA LEU A 198 16.73 2.50 -4.09
C LEU A 198 16.52 2.27 -5.59
N LEU A 199 15.64 1.34 -5.97
CA LEU A 199 15.23 1.11 -7.36
C LEU A 199 14.62 2.38 -7.94
N THR A 200 13.77 3.09 -7.19
CA THR A 200 13.26 4.38 -7.63
C THR A 200 14.35 5.38 -7.90
N ALA A 201 15.31 5.53 -6.98
CA ALA A 201 16.40 6.48 -7.12
C ALA A 201 17.32 6.15 -8.32
N THR A 202 17.57 4.86 -8.56
CA THR A 202 18.60 4.39 -9.51
C THR A 202 18.06 4.07 -10.90
N LEU A 203 16.81 3.62 -11.02
CA LEU A 203 16.17 3.41 -12.32
C LEU A 203 15.95 4.78 -12.98
N ARG A 204 16.86 5.10 -13.91
CA ARG A 204 16.65 6.19 -14.85
C ARG A 204 15.51 5.77 -15.75
N ARG A 205 14.55 6.68 -15.97
CA ARG A 205 13.59 6.52 -17.06
C ARG A 205 14.43 6.31 -18.32
N GLY A 206 14.26 5.16 -18.99
CA GLY A 206 14.79 5.00 -20.34
C GLY A 206 14.28 6.17 -21.17
N ALA A 207 15.21 6.89 -21.80
CA ALA A 207 14.90 7.97 -22.73
C ALA A 207 14.10 7.43 -23.92
#